data_AF-A0A9P7A5E3-F1
#
_entry.id   AF-A0A9P7A5E3-F1
#
_cell.length_a   1.000
_cell.length_b   1.000
_cell.length_c   1.000
_cell.angle_alpha   90.00
_cell.angle_beta   90.00
_cell.angle_gamma   90.00
#
_symmetry.space_group_name_H-M   'P 1'
#
loop_
_entity.id
_entity.type
_entity.pdbx_description
1 polymer ?
#
loop_
_entity_poly.entity_id
_entity_poly.type
_entity_poly.pdbx_seq_one_letter_code
_entity_poly.pdbx_strand_id
1 'polypeptide(L)'
;MCYLGVGDTFTPFHKDLCASSGQNLMCYTENGGSSFWFMTESSAAPAMAEFFQKMNEELDFETHVVTLKELGQSRLKIYIAEQTLGDLVLVPPRSCHQVINNGGITMKTSWSRMTLKGLSISLYHELPVYHRVCRPETYKVKLNIYRALHRQTQMLRELQEQQTSSPHPDQSSPTVNSDLERVADDLHHLLELLDDVLGEEYSPKHQDMLHVSQSDTCHQSNICCDFCGADIFQSFFECLPCAVHLPGINDEVKIGDGIVVCPLCYVEGRSCNCGTMNPTQCRPFGDLLRARDEALHAIRAVCPDVVKDYECLLGHSNSIISARHVGVFMAACVLYERRQISSDIEEPLRMCLSKHEVPRSAIIYCSLCHMGRCMTHVLEGYHTHSAPALLMSDDIKTWHSYHKGSKAAFREGYARIQHDEETGARPDFHLKLAYVASKFRTCKSVNPNATTPGWYDKRTELISASVRGCIIPIERGD
;
A
#
# COMPACT_ATOMS: atom_id res chain seq x y z
N MET A 1 -7.09 -12.34 17.89
CA MET A 1 -8.56 -12.32 17.77
C MET A 1 -9.12 -13.63 18.27
N CYS A 2 -10.31 -13.61 18.87
CA CYS A 2 -11.05 -14.82 19.24
C CYS A 2 -12.35 -14.84 18.44
N TYR A 3 -12.63 -15.95 17.75
CA TYR A 3 -13.84 -16.15 16.97
C TYR A 3 -14.70 -17.19 17.65
N LEU A 4 -15.97 -16.86 17.90
CA LEU A 4 -17.00 -17.78 18.31
C LEU A 4 -17.95 -17.99 17.13
N GLY A 5 -18.00 -19.20 16.59
CA GLY A 5 -18.81 -19.54 15.43
C GLY A 5 -19.80 -20.63 15.76
N VAL A 6 -21.07 -20.41 15.47
CA VAL A 6 -22.10 -21.46 15.48
C VAL A 6 -22.03 -22.22 14.14
N GLY A 7 -22.52 -23.46 14.08
CA GLY A 7 -22.71 -24.16 12.81
C GLY A 7 -23.43 -23.31 11.77
N ASP A 8 -23.05 -23.49 10.51
CA ASP A 8 -23.57 -22.75 9.35
C ASP A 8 -23.30 -21.23 9.39
N THR A 9 -22.21 -20.83 10.05
CA THR A 9 -21.66 -19.47 9.92
C THR A 9 -20.49 -19.45 8.95
N PHE A 10 -20.43 -18.37 8.16
CA PHE A 10 -19.53 -18.24 7.02
C PHE A 10 -18.62 -17.02 7.20
N THR A 11 -17.33 -17.21 6.99
CA THR A 11 -16.39 -16.12 6.74
C THR A 11 -16.21 -15.99 5.22
N PRO A 12 -16.55 -14.83 4.61
CA PRO A 12 -16.36 -14.58 3.19
C PRO A 12 -14.92 -14.81 2.70
N PHE A 13 -14.77 -14.96 1.38
CA PHE A 13 -13.45 -15.07 0.78
C PHE A 13 -12.65 -13.79 0.99
N HIS A 14 -11.43 -13.92 1.49
CA HIS A 14 -10.54 -12.80 1.76
C HIS A 14 -9.08 -13.24 1.71
N LYS A 15 -8.18 -12.26 1.85
CA LYS A 15 -6.75 -12.46 2.12
C LYS A 15 -6.44 -11.87 3.48
N ASP A 16 -5.55 -12.51 4.23
CA ASP A 16 -5.01 -11.91 5.46
C ASP A 16 -4.40 -10.54 5.19
N LEU A 17 -4.59 -9.63 6.14
CA LEU A 17 -4.20 -8.22 6.01
C LEU A 17 -2.70 -8.08 5.73
N CYS A 18 -2.36 -7.17 4.81
CA CYS A 18 -1.00 -6.80 4.42
C CYS A 18 -0.11 -8.04 4.21
N ALA A 19 -0.53 -8.98 3.36
CA ALA A 19 0.19 -10.22 3.04
C ALA A 19 0.82 -10.93 4.26
N SER A 20 0.19 -10.83 5.43
CA SER A 20 0.65 -11.52 6.62
C SER A 20 0.31 -13.01 6.52
N SER A 21 0.98 -13.83 7.32
CA SER A 21 0.60 -15.22 7.49
C SER A 21 -0.39 -15.33 8.65
N GLY A 22 -1.60 -15.83 8.37
CA GLY A 22 -2.60 -16.14 9.38
C GLY A 22 -2.28 -17.43 10.12
N GLN A 23 -2.59 -17.43 11.41
CA GLN A 23 -2.54 -18.61 12.27
C GLN A 23 -3.90 -18.74 12.93
N ASN A 24 -4.47 -19.95 12.92
CA ASN A 24 -5.79 -20.19 13.48
C ASN A 24 -5.81 -21.53 14.23
N LEU A 25 -5.93 -21.46 15.55
CA LEU A 25 -6.00 -22.62 16.44
C LEU A 25 -7.46 -22.86 16.85
N MET A 26 -7.99 -24.06 16.61
CA MET A 26 -9.28 -24.48 17.13
C MET A 26 -9.14 -24.84 18.61
N CYS A 27 -9.64 -23.96 19.48
CA CYS A 27 -9.46 -24.07 20.93
C CYS A 27 -10.61 -24.80 21.63
N TYR A 28 -11.81 -24.78 21.05
CA TYR A 28 -12.98 -25.44 21.60
C TYR A 28 -13.95 -25.83 20.50
N THR A 29 -14.60 -26.98 20.67
CA THR A 29 -15.71 -27.42 19.85
C THR A 29 -16.79 -28.03 20.74
N GLU A 30 -18.05 -27.75 20.42
CA GLU A 30 -19.22 -28.37 21.04
C GLU A 30 -19.75 -29.46 20.12
N ASN A 31 -20.11 -30.62 20.67
CA ASN A 31 -20.75 -31.72 19.94
C ASN A 31 -20.02 -32.13 18.63
N GLY A 32 -18.68 -32.04 18.62
CA GLY A 32 -17.88 -32.36 17.44
C GLY A 32 -17.92 -31.30 16.33
N GLY A 33 -18.26 -30.04 16.66
CA GLY A 33 -18.19 -28.93 15.70
C GLY A 33 -16.81 -28.83 15.03
N SER A 34 -16.80 -28.44 13.76
CA SER A 34 -15.59 -28.34 12.94
C SER A 34 -15.65 -27.15 12.00
N SER A 35 -14.59 -26.94 11.21
CA SER A 35 -14.57 -25.86 10.22
C SER A 35 -13.90 -26.26 8.93
N PHE A 36 -14.57 -26.01 7.82
CA PHE A 36 -14.04 -26.25 6.48
C PHE A 36 -13.38 -24.99 5.95
N TRP A 37 -12.10 -25.12 5.61
CA TRP A 37 -11.28 -24.09 4.99
C TRP A 37 -11.20 -24.36 3.49
N PHE A 38 -11.49 -23.35 2.68
CA PHE A 38 -11.30 -23.38 1.23
C PHE A 38 -10.23 -22.37 0.90
N MET A 39 -9.10 -22.81 0.35
CA MET A 39 -7.91 -21.99 0.22
C MET A 39 -7.30 -22.10 -1.17
N THR A 40 -6.69 -21.03 -1.65
CA THR A 40 -5.87 -21.04 -2.88
C THR A 40 -4.38 -21.11 -2.56
N GLU A 41 -3.57 -21.43 -3.56
CA GLU A 41 -2.13 -21.10 -3.50
C GLU A 41 -1.96 -19.56 -3.44
N SER A 42 -0.86 -19.08 -2.87
CA SER A 42 -0.53 -17.65 -2.81
C SER A 42 -0.45 -17.00 -4.18
N SER A 43 0.12 -17.71 -5.17
CA SER A 43 0.28 -17.24 -6.55
C SER A 43 -1.04 -17.05 -7.28
N ALA A 44 -2.13 -17.69 -6.80
CA ALA A 44 -3.45 -17.58 -7.43
C ALA A 44 -4.21 -16.30 -7.02
N ALA A 45 -3.68 -15.48 -6.10
CA ALA A 45 -4.33 -14.25 -5.65
C ALA A 45 -4.76 -13.30 -6.79
N PRO A 46 -3.93 -13.02 -7.82
CA PRO A 46 -4.33 -12.16 -8.93
C PRO A 46 -5.46 -12.76 -9.78
N ALA A 47 -5.46 -14.08 -9.96
CA ALA A 47 -6.48 -14.80 -10.72
C ALA A 47 -7.81 -14.89 -9.94
N MET A 48 -7.74 -15.04 -8.61
CA MET A 48 -8.91 -15.00 -7.74
C MET A 48 -9.55 -13.60 -7.74
N ALA A 49 -8.74 -12.53 -7.69
CA ALA A 49 -9.27 -11.17 -7.84
C ALA A 49 -9.99 -10.96 -9.19
N GLU A 50 -9.43 -11.49 -10.30
CA GLU A 50 -10.11 -11.46 -11.61
C GLU A 50 -11.41 -12.26 -11.64
N PHE A 51 -11.46 -13.38 -10.92
CA PHE A 51 -12.67 -14.18 -10.78
C PHE A 51 -13.77 -13.38 -10.07
N PHE A 52 -13.45 -12.69 -8.97
CA PHE A 52 -14.39 -11.81 -8.25
C PHE A 52 -14.88 -10.67 -9.15
N GLN A 53 -13.97 -10.02 -9.88
CA GLN A 53 -14.33 -8.93 -10.79
C GLN A 53 -15.26 -9.37 -11.92
N LYS A 54 -15.14 -10.61 -12.42
CA LYS A 54 -16.10 -11.20 -13.40
C LYS A 54 -17.50 -11.39 -12.82
N MET A 55 -17.61 -11.52 -11.50
CA MET A 55 -18.88 -11.59 -10.78
C MET A 55 -19.38 -10.21 -10.33
N ASN A 56 -18.70 -9.12 -10.74
CA ASN A 56 -18.97 -7.75 -10.29
C ASN A 56 -18.81 -7.57 -8.76
N GLU A 57 -17.95 -8.39 -8.15
CA GLU A 57 -17.51 -8.30 -6.76
C GLU A 57 -16.04 -7.87 -6.71
N GLU A 58 -15.57 -7.48 -5.52
CA GLU A 58 -14.14 -7.23 -5.26
C GLU A 58 -13.68 -8.08 -4.07
N LEU A 59 -12.61 -8.84 -4.28
CA LEU A 59 -12.11 -9.80 -3.30
C LEU A 59 -11.74 -9.11 -1.99
N ASP A 60 -11.11 -7.95 -2.09
CA ASP A 60 -10.61 -7.18 -0.95
C ASP A 60 -11.71 -6.43 -0.18
N PHE A 61 -12.98 -6.54 -0.59
CA PHE A 61 -14.13 -6.07 0.21
C PHE A 61 -14.65 -7.09 1.23
N GLU A 62 -14.26 -8.35 1.11
CA GLU A 62 -14.64 -9.42 2.05
C GLU A 62 -16.17 -9.55 2.23
N THR A 63 -16.95 -9.26 1.18
CA THR A 63 -18.42 -9.25 1.23
C THR A 63 -19.10 -10.48 0.64
N HIS A 64 -18.38 -11.29 -0.15
CA HIS A 64 -18.97 -12.38 -0.91
C HIS A 64 -18.50 -13.75 -0.42
N VAL A 65 -19.46 -14.60 -0.02
CA VAL A 65 -19.22 -16.02 0.27
C VAL A 65 -19.43 -16.79 -1.02
N VAL A 66 -18.39 -17.48 -1.50
CA VAL A 66 -18.45 -18.16 -2.79
C VAL A 66 -19.03 -19.57 -2.59
N THR A 67 -20.06 -19.89 -3.37
CA THR A 67 -20.67 -21.22 -3.38
C THR A 67 -19.75 -22.25 -4.05
N LEU A 68 -19.95 -23.55 -3.76
CA LEU A 68 -19.20 -24.62 -4.44
C LEU A 68 -19.40 -24.60 -5.96
N LYS A 69 -20.59 -24.20 -6.43
CA LYS A 69 -20.90 -24.08 -7.86
C LYS A 69 -20.08 -22.97 -8.51
N GLU A 70 -19.98 -21.81 -7.87
CA GLU A 70 -19.15 -20.69 -8.35
C GLU A 70 -17.67 -21.02 -8.27
N LEU A 71 -17.19 -21.63 -7.17
CA LEU A 71 -15.81 -22.09 -7.06
C LEU A 71 -15.44 -23.05 -8.20
N GLY A 72 -16.33 -23.95 -8.58
CA GLY A 72 -16.15 -24.83 -9.73
C GLY A 72 -15.99 -24.10 -11.07
N GLN A 73 -16.54 -22.89 -11.21
CA GLN A 73 -16.41 -22.05 -12.41
C GLN A 73 -15.06 -21.29 -12.46
N SER A 74 -14.41 -21.06 -11.32
CA SER A 74 -13.11 -20.39 -11.26
C SER A 74 -12.01 -21.14 -12.02
N ARG A 75 -12.11 -22.48 -12.09
CA ARG A 75 -11.08 -23.40 -12.58
C ARG A 75 -9.73 -23.27 -11.85
N LEU A 76 -9.71 -22.59 -10.69
CA LEU A 76 -8.55 -22.50 -9.83
C LEU A 76 -8.46 -23.76 -8.96
N LYS A 77 -7.24 -24.13 -8.58
CA LYS A 77 -7.02 -25.21 -7.61
C LYS A 77 -7.40 -24.72 -6.22
N ILE A 78 -8.41 -25.35 -5.63
CA ILE A 78 -8.87 -25.07 -4.26
C ILE A 78 -8.47 -26.22 -3.36
N TYR A 79 -7.78 -25.89 -2.27
CA TYR A 79 -7.43 -26.80 -1.20
C TYR A 79 -8.54 -26.76 -0.15
N ILE A 80 -9.03 -27.92 0.26
CA ILE A 80 -10.09 -28.04 1.27
C ILE A 80 -9.52 -28.78 2.47
N ALA A 81 -9.63 -28.20 3.65
CA ALA A 81 -9.23 -28.83 4.91
C ALA A 81 -10.36 -28.73 5.93
N GLU A 82 -10.58 -29.80 6.68
CA GLU A 82 -11.41 -29.77 7.88
C GLU A 82 -10.50 -29.50 9.09
N GLN A 83 -10.87 -28.51 9.90
CA GLN A 83 -10.20 -28.16 11.14
C GLN A 83 -11.07 -28.61 12.31
N THR A 84 -10.50 -29.44 13.17
CA THR A 84 -11.12 -29.99 14.39
C THR A 84 -10.38 -29.52 15.65
N LEU A 85 -10.87 -29.90 16.84
CA LEU A 85 -10.30 -29.45 18.11
C LEU A 85 -8.81 -29.75 18.22
N GLY A 86 -8.00 -28.72 18.51
CA GLY A 86 -6.55 -28.83 18.64
C GLY A 86 -5.79 -28.55 17.34
N ASP A 87 -6.45 -28.50 16.19
CA ASP A 87 -5.79 -28.25 14.91
C ASP A 87 -5.39 -26.77 14.75
N LEU A 88 -4.14 -26.58 14.32
CA LEU A 88 -3.58 -25.28 13.90
C LEU A 88 -3.57 -25.20 12.37
N VAL A 89 -4.38 -24.31 11.81
CA VAL A 89 -4.34 -23.95 10.40
C VAL A 89 -3.37 -22.80 10.19
N LEU A 90 -2.45 -22.98 9.25
CA LEU A 90 -1.51 -21.95 8.81
C LEU A 90 -1.95 -21.43 7.45
N VAL A 91 -2.21 -20.13 7.36
CA VAL A 91 -2.61 -19.46 6.13
C VAL A 91 -1.39 -18.78 5.51
N PRO A 92 -0.95 -19.20 4.31
CA PRO A 92 0.16 -18.55 3.63
C PRO A 92 -0.18 -17.11 3.21
N PRO A 93 0.81 -16.21 3.10
CA PRO A 93 0.62 -14.87 2.55
C PRO A 93 -0.14 -14.89 1.23
N ARG A 94 -1.14 -14.01 1.08
CA ARG A 94 -1.99 -13.87 -0.13
C ARG A 94 -2.81 -15.11 -0.51
N SER A 95 -2.81 -16.18 0.30
CA SER A 95 -3.77 -17.27 0.10
C SER A 95 -5.18 -16.73 0.29
N CYS A 96 -5.98 -16.78 -0.79
CA CYS A 96 -7.36 -16.38 -0.73
C CYS A 96 -8.13 -17.51 -0.06
N HIS A 97 -8.93 -17.21 0.95
CA HIS A 97 -9.62 -18.24 1.71
C HIS A 97 -10.98 -17.81 2.24
N GLN A 98 -11.88 -18.79 2.38
CA GLN A 98 -13.15 -18.68 3.10
C GLN A 98 -13.27 -19.83 4.11
N VAL A 99 -14.07 -19.62 5.15
CA VAL A 99 -14.24 -20.59 6.25
C VAL A 99 -15.72 -20.83 6.50
N ILE A 100 -16.09 -22.10 6.66
CA ILE A 100 -17.46 -22.52 6.96
C ILE A 100 -17.44 -23.32 8.26
N ASN A 101 -18.13 -22.85 9.30
CA ASN A 101 -18.29 -23.61 10.54
C ASN A 101 -19.40 -24.65 10.34
N ASN A 102 -19.17 -25.87 10.83
CA ASN A 102 -20.07 -27.00 10.65
C ASN A 102 -20.38 -27.66 12.00
N GLY A 103 -21.63 -28.09 12.21
CA GLY A 103 -22.05 -28.78 13.43
C GLY A 103 -22.27 -27.84 14.61
N GLY A 104 -21.71 -28.18 15.77
CA GLY A 104 -21.87 -27.39 17.00
C GLY A 104 -21.05 -26.10 17.04
N ILE A 105 -21.01 -25.48 18.21
CA ILE A 105 -20.22 -24.26 18.46
C ILE A 105 -18.72 -24.55 18.27
N THR A 106 -17.99 -23.60 17.69
CA THR A 106 -16.53 -23.61 17.57
C THR A 106 -15.95 -22.32 18.15
N MET A 107 -14.80 -22.42 18.80
CA MET A 107 -14.03 -21.28 19.26
C MET A 107 -12.60 -21.36 18.74
N LYS A 108 -12.13 -20.30 18.08
CA LYS A 108 -10.81 -20.23 17.46
C LYS A 108 -10.03 -19.03 17.97
N THR A 109 -8.75 -19.25 18.29
CA THR A 109 -7.80 -18.15 18.50
C THR A 109 -7.00 -17.94 17.23
N SER A 110 -6.89 -16.68 16.80
CA SER A 110 -6.16 -16.35 15.58
C SER A 110 -5.27 -15.12 15.73
N TRP A 111 -4.12 -15.15 15.08
CA TRP A 111 -3.15 -14.07 15.04
C TRP A 111 -2.38 -14.09 13.72
N SER A 112 -1.77 -12.96 13.39
CA SER A 112 -1.01 -12.80 12.16
C SER A 112 0.48 -12.67 12.45
N ARG A 113 1.32 -13.15 11.54
CA ARG A 113 2.77 -12.95 11.57
C ARG A 113 3.22 -12.26 10.30
N MET A 114 3.91 -11.13 10.47
CA MET A 114 4.58 -10.44 9.37
C MET A 114 6.04 -10.93 9.27
N THR A 115 6.43 -11.45 8.11
CA THR A 115 7.81 -11.82 7.81
C THR A 115 8.47 -10.75 6.94
N LEU A 116 9.79 -10.78 6.77
CA LEU A 116 10.49 -9.87 5.87
C LEU A 116 9.99 -10.00 4.42
N LYS A 117 9.81 -11.23 3.95
CA LYS A 117 9.16 -11.51 2.65
C LYS A 117 7.72 -10.97 2.62
N GLY A 118 6.97 -11.09 3.71
CA GLY A 118 5.64 -10.51 3.86
C GLY A 118 5.63 -8.98 3.71
N LEU A 119 6.61 -8.27 4.27
CA LEU A 119 6.76 -6.82 4.10
C LEU A 119 6.98 -6.44 2.63
N SER A 120 7.90 -7.15 1.96
CA SER A 120 8.18 -6.97 0.53
C SER A 120 6.93 -7.17 -0.34
N ILE A 121 6.25 -8.32 -0.16
CA ILE A 121 5.01 -8.64 -0.88
C ILE A 121 3.93 -7.59 -0.60
N SER A 122 3.79 -7.16 0.65
CA SER A 122 2.80 -6.16 1.03
C SER A 122 3.03 -4.85 0.32
N LEU A 123 4.26 -4.33 0.40
CA LEU A 123 4.65 -3.04 -0.18
C LEU A 123 4.37 -3.01 -1.68
N TYR A 124 4.72 -4.08 -2.38
CA TYR A 124 4.66 -4.11 -3.85
C TYR A 124 3.32 -4.55 -4.43
N HIS A 125 2.60 -5.46 -3.77
CA HIS A 125 1.43 -6.11 -4.39
C HIS A 125 0.12 -5.86 -3.66
N GLU A 126 0.12 -5.77 -2.33
CA GLU A 126 -1.12 -5.57 -1.57
C GLU A 126 -1.43 -4.09 -1.37
N LEU A 127 -0.48 -3.25 -0.93
CA LEU A 127 -0.74 -1.83 -0.70
C LEU A 127 -1.26 -1.08 -1.94
N PRO A 128 -0.75 -1.32 -3.18
CA PRO A 128 -1.33 -0.68 -4.36
C PRO A 128 -2.79 -1.10 -4.61
N VAL A 129 -3.14 -2.36 -4.32
CA VAL A 129 -4.52 -2.82 -4.44
C VAL A 129 -5.38 -2.16 -3.35
N TYR A 130 -4.92 -2.16 -2.10
CA TYR A 130 -5.60 -1.56 -0.96
C TYR A 130 -5.93 -0.09 -1.22
N HIS A 131 -4.96 0.65 -1.77
CA HIS A 131 -5.16 2.05 -2.15
C HIS A 131 -6.25 2.22 -3.22
N ARG A 132 -6.29 1.36 -4.24
CA ARG A 132 -7.27 1.47 -5.32
C ARG A 132 -8.67 1.08 -4.86
N VAL A 133 -8.82 0.00 -4.10
CA VAL A 133 -10.12 -0.47 -3.58
C VAL A 133 -10.56 0.28 -2.31
N CYS A 134 -9.67 1.02 -1.67
CA CYS A 134 -9.86 1.70 -0.38
C CYS A 134 -10.01 0.75 0.82
N ARG A 135 -9.17 -0.29 0.87
CA ARG A 135 -9.03 -1.18 2.03
C ARG A 135 -8.05 -0.53 3.03
N PRO A 136 -8.47 -0.23 4.28
CA PRO A 136 -7.58 0.39 5.26
C PRO A 136 -6.32 -0.44 5.57
N GLU A 137 -5.18 0.24 5.66
CA GLU A 137 -3.91 -0.41 6.00
C GLU A 137 -3.76 -0.57 7.52
N THR A 138 -4.01 -1.77 8.03
CA THR A 138 -3.99 -2.01 9.49
C THR A 138 -2.58 -2.14 10.07
N TYR A 139 -1.63 -2.73 9.32
CA TYR A 139 -0.32 -3.11 9.86
C TYR A 139 0.81 -2.13 9.57
N LYS A 140 0.56 -0.98 8.92
CA LYS A 140 1.56 0.09 8.73
C LYS A 140 2.89 -0.43 8.18
N VAL A 141 2.85 -1.04 7.01
CA VAL A 141 3.95 -1.80 6.38
C VAL A 141 5.22 -0.95 6.27
N LYS A 142 5.10 0.31 5.80
CA LYS A 142 6.24 1.23 5.67
C LYS A 142 6.89 1.54 7.02
N LEU A 143 6.08 1.74 8.07
CA LEU A 143 6.58 1.95 9.43
C LEU A 143 7.26 0.68 9.98
N ASN A 144 6.73 -0.51 9.69
CA ASN A 144 7.37 -1.77 10.08
C ASN A 144 8.70 -1.98 9.37
N ILE A 145 8.83 -1.64 8.08
CA ILE A 145 10.12 -1.66 7.37
C ILE A 145 11.11 -0.75 8.08
N TYR A 146 10.73 0.50 8.37
CA TYR A 146 11.57 1.46 9.05
C TYR A 146 12.01 1.00 10.45
N ARG A 147 11.07 0.49 11.26
CA ARG A 147 11.36 0.00 12.62
C ARG A 147 12.20 -1.28 12.61
N ALA A 148 11.95 -2.19 11.68
CA ALA A 148 12.75 -3.39 11.51
C ALA A 148 14.19 -3.03 11.09
N LEU A 149 14.36 -2.07 10.19
CA LEU A 149 15.69 -1.57 9.79
C LEU A 149 16.47 -1.00 10.97
N HIS A 150 15.84 -0.16 11.80
CA HIS A 150 16.44 0.34 13.04
C HIS A 150 16.84 -0.79 13.98
N ARG A 151 15.94 -1.74 14.25
CA ARG A 151 16.23 -2.85 15.16
C ARG A 151 17.37 -3.73 14.65
N GLN A 152 17.39 -4.05 13.36
CA GLN A 152 18.45 -4.86 12.76
C GLN A 152 19.78 -4.12 12.70
N THR A 153 19.77 -2.79 12.48
CA THR A 153 20.97 -1.95 12.57
C THR A 153 21.58 -2.01 13.96
N GLN A 154 20.75 -1.85 15.00
CA GLN A 154 21.21 -1.96 16.38
C GLN A 154 21.75 -3.36 16.69
N MET A 155 21.02 -4.41 16.29
CA MET A 155 21.43 -5.79 16.55
C MET A 155 22.76 -6.13 15.85
N LEU A 156 22.98 -5.62 14.64
CA LEU A 156 24.25 -5.81 13.92
C LEU A 156 25.41 -5.13 14.67
N ARG A 157 25.22 -3.88 15.15
CA ARG A 157 26.22 -3.16 15.96
C ARG A 157 26.54 -3.89 17.26
N GLU A 158 25.52 -4.38 17.98
CA GLU A 158 25.68 -5.14 19.23
C GLU A 158 26.51 -6.42 19.00
N LEU A 159 26.25 -7.15 17.91
CA LEU A 159 27.03 -8.34 17.54
C LEU A 159 28.48 -8.01 17.18
N GLN A 160 28.74 -6.89 16.52
CA GLN A 160 30.09 -6.42 16.21
C GLN A 160 30.88 -6.03 17.48
N GLU A 161 30.22 -5.36 18.43
CA GLU A 161 30.83 -5.01 19.72
C GLU A 161 31.18 -6.26 20.54
N GLN A 162 30.33 -7.29 20.51
CA GLN A 162 30.61 -8.58 21.15
C GLN A 162 31.80 -9.29 20.51
N GLN A 163 31.94 -9.23 19.18
CA GLN A 163 33.07 -9.82 18.46
C GLN A 163 34.39 -9.11 18.81
N THR A 164 34.37 -7.78 18.90
CA THR A 164 35.57 -6.96 19.21
C THR A 164 35.97 -6.98 20.68
N SER A 165 35.02 -7.18 21.60
CA SER A 165 35.26 -7.25 23.05
C SER A 165 35.68 -8.64 23.55
N SER A 166 35.71 -9.65 22.67
CA SER A 166 36.13 -11.01 23.01
C SER A 166 37.65 -11.08 23.28
N PRO A 167 38.10 -11.72 24.38
CA PRO A 167 39.53 -11.83 24.72
C PRO A 167 40.36 -12.65 23.71
N HIS A 168 39.72 -13.33 22.75
CA HIS A 168 40.35 -14.00 21.63
C HIS A 168 39.68 -13.60 20.29
N PRO A 169 40.04 -12.43 19.71
CA PRO A 169 39.42 -11.94 18.46
C PRO A 169 39.69 -12.84 17.25
N ASP A 170 40.80 -13.59 17.24
CA ASP A 170 41.15 -14.56 16.19
C ASP A 170 40.37 -15.89 16.27
N GLN A 171 39.54 -16.10 17.30
CA GLN A 171 38.70 -17.29 17.46
C GLN A 171 37.22 -16.92 17.55
N SER A 172 36.73 -16.13 16.59
CA SER A 172 35.30 -15.90 16.45
C SER A 172 34.58 -17.23 16.26
N SER A 173 33.61 -17.53 17.14
CA SER A 173 32.83 -18.76 17.02
C SER A 173 32.10 -18.79 15.67
N PRO A 174 32.05 -19.94 14.97
CA PRO A 174 31.35 -20.06 13.68
C PRO A 174 29.90 -19.57 13.72
N THR A 175 29.24 -19.71 14.88
CA THR A 175 27.87 -19.25 15.13
C THR A 175 27.74 -17.73 15.09
N VAL A 176 28.65 -16.97 15.71
CA VAL A 176 28.60 -15.49 15.72
C VAL A 176 28.82 -14.93 14.31
N ASN A 177 29.71 -15.51 13.53
CA ASN A 177 29.93 -15.08 12.14
C ASN A 177 28.68 -15.37 11.28
N SER A 178 28.06 -16.54 11.45
CA SER A 178 26.82 -16.86 10.73
C SER A 178 25.64 -15.96 11.11
N ASP A 179 25.56 -15.51 12.37
CA ASP A 179 24.54 -14.55 12.80
C ASP A 179 24.80 -13.14 12.27
N LEU A 180 26.06 -12.68 12.24
CA LEU A 180 26.43 -11.39 11.65
C LEU A 180 26.03 -11.32 10.17
N GLU A 181 26.39 -12.33 9.37
CA GLU A 181 26.05 -12.40 7.95
C GLU A 181 24.53 -12.43 7.74
N ARG A 182 23.81 -13.28 8.47
CA ARG A 182 22.34 -13.37 8.39
C ARG A 182 21.65 -12.04 8.71
N VAL A 183 22.12 -11.34 9.75
CA VAL A 183 21.53 -10.06 10.16
C VAL A 183 21.89 -8.95 9.18
N ALA A 184 23.10 -8.97 8.63
CA ALA A 184 23.52 -8.05 7.57
C ALA A 184 22.67 -8.26 6.29
N ASP A 185 22.39 -9.50 5.91
CA ASP A 185 21.52 -9.83 4.78
C ASP A 185 20.08 -9.36 4.99
N ASP A 186 19.50 -9.62 6.17
CA ASP A 186 18.17 -9.13 6.54
C ASP A 186 18.12 -7.59 6.53
N LEU A 187 19.16 -6.94 7.04
CA LEU A 187 19.29 -5.48 7.06
C LEU A 187 19.46 -4.90 5.65
N HIS A 188 20.19 -5.57 4.77
CA HIS A 188 20.34 -5.18 3.38
C HIS A 188 19.01 -5.22 2.63
N HIS A 189 18.22 -6.28 2.80
CA HIS A 189 16.88 -6.35 2.21
C HIS A 189 15.95 -5.26 2.77
N LEU A 190 16.03 -4.94 4.07
CA LEU A 190 15.29 -3.83 4.67
C LEU A 190 15.73 -2.47 4.12
N LEU A 191 17.03 -2.29 3.84
CA LEU A 191 17.57 -1.09 3.21
C LEU A 191 17.03 -0.92 1.79
N GLU A 192 16.99 -1.99 0.99
CA GLU A 192 16.36 -1.97 -0.35
C GLU A 192 14.89 -1.55 -0.29
N LEU A 193 14.11 -2.14 0.63
CA LEU A 193 12.71 -1.78 0.84
C LEU A 193 12.54 -0.33 1.30
N LEU A 194 13.39 0.14 2.22
CA LEU A 194 13.35 1.52 2.68
C LEU A 194 13.69 2.49 1.55
N ASP A 195 14.67 2.19 0.71
CA ASP A 195 15.02 3.06 -0.42
C ASP A 195 13.88 3.22 -1.41
N ASP A 196 13.15 2.13 -1.69
CA ASP A 196 11.94 2.20 -2.53
C ASP A 196 10.84 3.04 -1.87
N VAL A 197 10.65 2.93 -0.54
CA VAL A 197 9.72 3.80 0.19
C VAL A 197 10.16 5.26 0.10
N LEU A 198 11.43 5.56 0.37
CA LEU A 198 11.97 6.92 0.35
C LEU A 198 11.92 7.54 -1.05
N GLY A 199 12.20 6.75 -2.10
CA GLY A 199 12.11 7.19 -3.49
C GLY A 199 10.71 7.66 -3.88
N GLU A 200 9.66 7.02 -3.36
CA GLU A 200 8.26 7.41 -3.62
C GLU A 200 7.76 8.57 -2.73
N GLU A 201 8.35 8.76 -1.55
CA GLU A 201 7.97 9.78 -0.56
C GLU A 201 8.79 11.08 -0.68
N TYR A 202 9.83 11.10 -1.49
CA TYR A 202 10.78 12.21 -1.62
C TYR A 202 10.24 13.37 -2.47
N SER A 203 10.69 14.58 -2.13
CA SER A 203 10.57 15.79 -2.96
C SER A 203 11.83 16.65 -2.77
N PRO A 204 12.38 17.27 -3.82
CA PRO A 204 13.49 18.22 -3.69
C PRO A 204 13.18 19.39 -2.75
N LYS A 205 11.89 19.72 -2.56
CA LYS A 205 11.42 20.81 -1.67
C LYS A 205 11.14 20.35 -0.24
N HIS A 206 11.58 19.15 0.15
CA HIS A 206 11.26 18.57 1.46
C HIS A 206 11.68 19.43 2.67
N GLN A 207 12.67 20.31 2.51
CA GLN A 207 13.14 21.21 3.57
C GLN A 207 12.15 22.35 3.86
N ASP A 208 11.38 22.76 2.86
CA ASP A 208 10.44 23.89 2.95
C ASP A 208 9.04 23.44 3.39
N MET A 209 8.80 22.13 3.49
CA MET A 209 7.50 21.56 3.81
C MET A 209 7.21 21.65 5.30
N LEU A 210 5.93 21.80 5.63
CA LEU A 210 5.48 21.76 7.02
C LEU A 210 5.57 20.33 7.57
N HIS A 211 5.84 20.23 8.87
CA HIS A 211 5.94 18.95 9.59
C HIS A 211 4.95 18.85 10.75
N VAL A 212 4.36 17.67 10.94
CA VAL A 212 3.54 17.34 12.13
C VAL A 212 4.42 17.33 13.38
N SER A 213 5.57 16.67 13.32
CA SER A 213 6.58 16.62 14.38
C SER A 213 7.90 17.22 13.89
N GLN A 214 8.63 17.87 14.80
CA GLN A 214 9.97 18.41 14.54
C GLN A 214 11.09 17.34 14.63
N SER A 215 10.76 16.12 15.05
CA SER A 215 11.71 15.00 15.14
C SER A 215 11.03 13.64 15.03
N ASP A 216 11.80 12.61 14.64
CA ASP A 216 11.34 11.21 14.59
C ASP A 216 11.12 10.56 15.98
N THR A 217 11.55 11.20 17.07
CA THR A 217 11.42 10.66 18.44
C THR A 217 9.96 10.50 18.90
N CYS A 218 9.00 11.05 18.16
CA CYS A 218 7.58 11.06 18.48
C CYS A 218 6.73 10.70 17.25
N HIS A 219 7.05 9.61 16.53
CA HIS A 219 6.15 9.06 15.49
C HIS A 219 4.88 8.48 16.16
N GLN A 220 4.03 9.39 16.66
CA GLN A 220 2.81 9.11 17.45
C GLN A 220 1.54 9.33 16.65
N SER A 221 1.61 9.98 15.49
CA SER A 221 0.42 10.35 14.74
C SER A 221 -0.07 9.18 13.88
N ASN A 222 -1.18 8.54 14.29
CA ASN A 222 -1.92 7.56 13.50
C ASN A 222 -2.69 8.26 12.36
N ILE A 223 -1.95 8.90 11.44
CA ILE A 223 -2.53 9.61 10.31
C ILE A 223 -2.81 8.60 9.20
N CYS A 224 -4.05 8.59 8.71
CA CYS A 224 -4.47 7.78 7.58
C CYS A 224 -5.09 8.67 6.50
N CYS A 225 -5.03 8.22 5.26
CA CYS A 225 -5.71 8.86 4.15
C CYS A 225 -7.24 8.77 4.31
N ASP A 226 -7.93 9.91 4.34
CA ASP A 226 -9.40 9.99 4.42
C ASP A 226 -10.11 9.39 3.20
N PHE A 227 -9.42 9.21 2.07
CA PHE A 227 -10.01 8.56 0.91
C PHE A 227 -9.81 7.04 0.95
N CYS A 228 -8.56 6.57 0.94
CA CYS A 228 -8.27 5.14 0.75
C CYS A 228 -7.95 4.36 2.02
N GLY A 229 -7.78 5.04 3.17
CA GLY A 229 -7.40 4.40 4.43
C GLY A 229 -5.95 3.92 4.52
N ALA A 230 -5.08 4.30 3.58
CA ALA A 230 -3.65 4.02 3.67
C ALA A 230 -3.01 4.75 4.87
N ASP A 231 -2.05 4.12 5.53
CA ASP A 231 -1.27 4.75 6.60
C ASP A 231 -0.31 5.79 6.00
N ILE A 232 -0.23 6.96 6.64
CA ILE A 232 0.69 8.02 6.22
C ILE A 232 2.03 7.85 6.94
N PHE A 233 2.97 7.24 6.22
CA PHE A 233 4.32 7.03 6.74
C PHE A 233 5.14 8.33 6.82
N GLN A 234 5.11 9.14 5.75
CA GLN A 234 5.98 10.32 5.62
C GLN A 234 5.28 11.50 4.96
N SER A 235 4.89 11.43 3.70
CA SER A 235 4.38 12.59 2.95
C SER A 235 2.87 12.47 2.70
N PHE A 236 2.16 13.60 2.72
CA PHE A 236 0.71 13.67 2.46
C PHE A 236 0.29 15.06 1.99
N PHE A 237 -1.01 15.20 1.68
CA PHE A 237 -1.66 16.47 1.40
C PHE A 237 -2.74 16.72 2.44
N GLU A 238 -2.81 17.95 2.95
CA GLU A 238 -3.73 18.32 4.04
C GLU A 238 -4.60 19.52 3.69
N CYS A 239 -5.86 19.49 4.12
CA CYS A 239 -6.77 20.63 4.10
C CYS A 239 -7.34 20.90 5.51
N LEU A 240 -6.79 21.90 6.20
CA LEU A 240 -7.29 22.36 7.51
C LEU A 240 -8.68 23.03 7.43
N PRO A 241 -8.99 23.89 6.43
CA PRO A 241 -10.31 24.54 6.38
C PRO A 241 -11.49 23.57 6.26
N CYS A 242 -11.31 22.45 5.55
CA CYS A 242 -12.35 21.43 5.44
C CYS A 242 -12.56 20.65 6.74
N ALA A 243 -11.54 20.56 7.62
CA ALA A 243 -11.63 19.82 8.87
C ALA A 243 -12.49 20.52 9.94
N VAL A 244 -12.64 21.84 9.89
CA VAL A 244 -13.46 22.62 10.84
C VAL A 244 -14.94 22.18 10.85
N HIS A 245 -15.39 21.50 9.79
CA HIS A 245 -16.76 20.99 9.67
C HIS A 245 -16.91 19.54 10.18
N LEU A 246 -15.83 18.91 10.66
CA LEU A 246 -15.87 17.56 11.21
C LEU A 246 -16.37 17.55 12.67
N PRO A 247 -17.19 16.56 13.05
CA PRO A 247 -17.66 16.43 14.43
C PRO A 247 -16.50 16.20 15.41
N GLY A 248 -16.44 16.98 16.49
CA GLY A 248 -15.51 16.76 17.60
C GLY A 248 -14.25 17.63 17.63
N ILE A 249 -14.07 18.54 16.66
CA ILE A 249 -12.97 19.50 16.64
C ILE A 249 -13.43 20.81 17.29
N ASN A 250 -13.11 21.01 18.58
CA ASN A 250 -13.43 22.23 19.34
C ASN A 250 -12.20 23.13 19.60
N ASP A 251 -10.99 22.65 19.32
CA ASP A 251 -9.70 23.33 19.54
C ASP A 251 -9.09 23.87 18.24
N GLU A 252 -8.03 24.68 18.33
CA GLU A 252 -7.23 25.09 17.17
C GLU A 252 -6.71 23.87 16.40
N VAL A 253 -7.15 23.72 15.13
CA VAL A 253 -6.75 22.64 14.23
C VAL A 253 -5.24 22.71 13.98
N LYS A 254 -4.51 21.67 14.36
CA LYS A 254 -3.06 21.57 14.12
C LYS A 254 -2.79 20.79 12.84
N ILE A 255 -1.55 20.87 12.39
CA ILE A 255 -1.05 20.06 11.27
C ILE A 255 -1.17 18.59 11.65
N GLY A 256 -1.84 17.80 10.81
CA GLY A 256 -2.20 16.42 11.04
C GLY A 256 -3.66 16.21 11.47
N ASP A 257 -4.40 17.27 11.85
CA ASP A 257 -5.82 17.19 12.23
C ASP A 257 -6.76 17.49 11.04
N GLY A 258 -6.20 17.85 9.88
CA GLY A 258 -6.95 18.23 8.68
C GLY A 258 -7.60 17.05 7.95
N ILE A 259 -8.24 17.34 6.81
CA ILE A 259 -8.55 16.28 5.82
C ILE A 259 -7.26 15.88 5.13
N VAL A 260 -6.90 14.61 5.23
CA VAL A 260 -5.64 14.04 4.77
C VAL A 260 -5.84 13.18 3.53
N VAL A 261 -5.04 13.40 2.51
CA VAL A 261 -5.00 12.57 1.30
C VAL A 261 -3.57 12.13 1.03
N CYS A 262 -3.35 10.82 0.88
CA CYS A 262 -2.02 10.30 0.59
C CYS A 262 -1.54 10.72 -0.82
N PRO A 263 -0.21 10.73 -1.07
CA PRO A 263 0.34 11.17 -2.35
C PRO A 263 -0.21 10.42 -3.56
N LEU A 264 -0.41 9.11 -3.43
CA LEU A 264 -0.95 8.29 -4.52
C LEU A 264 -2.42 8.60 -4.79
N CYS A 265 -3.23 8.92 -3.77
CA CYS A 265 -4.59 9.41 -3.99
C CYS A 265 -4.58 10.78 -4.66
N TYR A 266 -3.74 11.70 -4.17
CA TYR A 266 -3.69 13.06 -4.67
C TYR A 266 -3.29 13.11 -6.15
N VAL A 267 -2.23 12.38 -6.54
CA VAL A 267 -1.75 12.32 -7.93
C VAL A 267 -2.78 11.67 -8.89
N GLU A 268 -3.63 10.78 -8.37
CA GLU A 268 -4.78 10.23 -9.09
C GLU A 268 -6.02 11.13 -9.08
N GLY A 269 -5.88 12.35 -8.56
CA GLY A 269 -6.89 13.40 -8.61
C GLY A 269 -7.84 13.45 -7.44
N ARG A 270 -7.80 12.45 -6.55
CA ARG A 270 -8.61 12.45 -5.32
C ARG A 270 -8.20 13.65 -4.46
N SER A 271 -9.16 14.27 -3.80
CA SER A 271 -8.91 15.46 -2.98
C SER A 271 -9.97 15.61 -1.89
N CYS A 272 -9.87 16.64 -1.06
CA CYS A 272 -11.00 17.11 -0.26
C CYS A 272 -12.05 17.79 -1.17
N ASN A 273 -13.19 18.15 -0.60
CA ASN A 273 -14.28 18.81 -1.36
C ASN A 273 -13.92 20.18 -1.94
N CYS A 274 -13.01 20.93 -1.32
CA CYS A 274 -12.60 22.24 -1.84
C CYS A 274 -11.47 22.15 -2.89
N GLY A 275 -10.92 20.96 -3.13
CA GLY A 275 -9.85 20.73 -4.10
C GLY A 275 -8.47 21.32 -3.73
N THR A 276 -8.38 22.08 -2.64
CA THR A 276 -7.18 22.80 -2.22
C THR A 276 -6.57 22.13 -0.98
N MET A 277 -5.38 21.57 -1.16
CA MET A 277 -4.65 20.87 -0.10
C MET A 277 -3.17 21.22 -0.16
N ASN A 278 -2.49 21.31 0.97
CA ASN A 278 -1.07 21.64 1.05
C ASN A 278 -0.22 20.38 1.20
N PRO A 279 0.95 20.28 0.52
CA PRO A 279 1.90 19.21 0.78
C PRO A 279 2.45 19.34 2.20
N THR A 280 2.52 18.22 2.92
CA THR A 280 2.91 18.17 4.34
C THR A 280 3.67 16.87 4.60
N GLN A 281 4.52 16.86 5.61
CA GLN A 281 5.27 15.69 6.02
C GLN A 281 5.06 15.37 7.51
N CYS A 282 5.19 14.10 7.90
CA CYS A 282 5.08 13.71 9.31
C CYS A 282 6.25 14.24 10.13
N ARG A 283 7.45 14.26 9.53
CA ARG A 283 8.73 14.63 10.18
C ARG A 283 9.74 15.13 9.15
N PRO A 284 10.84 15.79 9.57
CA PRO A 284 11.91 16.17 8.66
C PRO A 284 12.44 14.96 7.88
N PHE A 285 12.42 15.02 6.55
CA PHE A 285 12.87 13.91 5.71
C PHE A 285 14.35 13.54 5.95
N GLY A 286 15.16 14.50 6.40
CA GLY A 286 16.55 14.26 6.77
C GLY A 286 16.74 13.22 7.88
N ASP A 287 15.74 13.02 8.75
CA ASP A 287 15.79 12.00 9.81
C ASP A 287 15.78 10.59 9.21
N LEU A 288 15.00 10.40 8.16
CA LEU A 288 14.93 9.15 7.41
C LEU A 288 16.22 8.85 6.66
N LEU A 289 16.83 9.87 6.07
CA LEU A 289 18.12 9.74 5.40
C LEU A 289 19.23 9.35 6.37
N ARG A 290 19.22 9.90 7.60
CA ARG A 290 20.18 9.50 8.65
C ARG A 290 20.02 8.04 9.03
N ALA A 291 18.80 7.61 9.33
CA ALA A 291 18.53 6.21 9.67
C ALA A 291 18.95 5.24 8.57
N ARG A 292 18.69 5.59 7.31
CA ARG A 292 19.13 4.82 6.13
C ARG A 292 20.66 4.74 6.05
N ASP A 293 21.35 5.88 6.12
CA ASP A 293 22.81 5.92 6.01
C ASP A 293 23.49 5.22 7.19
N GLU A 294 22.88 5.25 8.38
CA GLU A 294 23.30 4.49 9.55
C GLU A 294 23.23 2.97 9.35
N ALA A 295 22.16 2.48 8.75
CA ALA A 295 22.04 1.07 8.37
C ALA A 295 23.07 0.68 7.31
N LEU A 296 23.25 1.52 6.29
CA LEU A 296 24.26 1.32 5.25
C LEU A 296 25.68 1.22 5.84
N HIS A 297 26.04 2.09 6.79
CA HIS A 297 27.33 2.00 7.47
C HIS A 297 27.48 0.70 8.27
N ALA A 298 26.42 0.26 8.95
CA ALA A 298 26.44 -1.00 9.72
C ALA A 298 26.67 -2.20 8.80
N ILE A 299 25.98 -2.27 7.64
CA ILE A 299 26.19 -3.34 6.65
C ILE A 299 27.62 -3.29 6.09
N ARG A 300 28.11 -2.11 5.68
CA ARG A 300 29.46 -1.95 5.11
C ARG A 300 30.57 -2.47 6.02
N ALA A 301 30.38 -2.36 7.34
CA ALA A 301 31.35 -2.82 8.31
C ALA A 301 31.42 -4.36 8.43
N VAL A 302 30.46 -5.10 7.87
CA VAL A 302 30.44 -6.58 7.87
C VAL A 302 30.59 -7.14 6.46
N CYS A 303 29.80 -6.63 5.50
CA CYS A 303 29.70 -7.13 4.14
C CYS A 303 29.81 -5.97 3.12
N PRO A 304 30.98 -5.35 2.95
CA PRO A 304 31.13 -4.16 2.09
C PRO A 304 30.79 -4.43 0.61
N ASP A 305 31.01 -5.65 0.13
CA ASP A 305 30.78 -6.02 -1.28
C ASP A 305 29.30 -5.98 -1.67
N VAL A 306 28.39 -6.28 -0.75
CA VAL A 306 26.94 -6.30 -1.00
C VAL A 306 26.39 -4.90 -1.24
N VAL A 307 27.01 -3.89 -0.62
CA VAL A 307 26.58 -2.49 -0.64
C VAL A 307 27.60 -1.55 -1.29
N LYS A 308 28.50 -2.09 -2.13
CA LYS A 308 29.58 -1.34 -2.79
C LYS A 308 29.08 -0.20 -3.67
N ASP A 309 27.91 -0.37 -4.28
CA ASP A 309 27.30 0.58 -5.22
C ASP A 309 26.33 1.56 -4.52
N TYR A 310 26.15 1.41 -3.20
CA TYR A 310 25.32 2.33 -2.42
C TYR A 310 26.13 3.57 -2.07
N GLU A 311 25.48 4.74 -2.06
CA GLU A 311 26.05 6.01 -1.59
C GLU A 311 25.32 6.49 -0.34
N CYS A 312 26.00 7.31 0.47
CA CYS A 312 25.36 8.04 1.55
C CYS A 312 24.52 9.17 0.97
N LEU A 313 23.28 9.34 1.44
CA LEU A 313 22.34 10.30 0.89
C LEU A 313 22.25 11.60 1.70
N LEU A 314 22.83 11.64 2.90
CA LEU A 314 23.01 12.89 3.64
C LEU A 314 23.88 13.86 2.82
N GLY A 315 23.28 14.99 2.44
CA GLY A 315 23.91 16.02 1.59
C GLY A 315 23.71 15.82 0.08
N HIS A 316 23.21 14.66 -0.35
CA HIS A 316 22.93 14.35 -1.76
C HIS A 316 21.54 13.72 -1.92
N SER A 317 20.52 14.29 -1.26
CA SER A 317 19.20 13.67 -1.16
C SER A 317 18.52 13.42 -2.51
N ASN A 318 18.82 14.20 -3.55
CA ASN A 318 18.32 13.97 -4.91
C ASN A 318 18.72 12.60 -5.49
N SER A 319 19.84 12.02 -5.04
CA SER A 319 20.32 10.70 -5.49
C SER A 319 19.44 9.54 -5.00
N ILE A 320 18.47 9.77 -4.10
CA ILE A 320 17.45 8.76 -3.77
C ILE A 320 16.56 8.45 -4.97
N ILE A 321 16.33 9.43 -5.86
CA ILE A 321 15.55 9.21 -7.07
C ILE A 321 16.45 8.49 -8.07
N SER A 322 16.00 7.33 -8.53
CA SER A 322 16.64 6.61 -9.62
C SER A 322 15.59 6.18 -10.63
N ALA A 323 16.01 5.66 -11.78
CA ALA A 323 15.11 5.16 -12.82
C ALA A 323 14.18 4.02 -12.36
N ARG A 324 14.40 3.45 -11.17
CA ARG A 324 13.57 2.39 -10.59
C ARG A 324 12.36 2.93 -9.81
N HIS A 325 12.35 4.23 -9.49
CA HIS A 325 11.29 4.90 -8.75
C HIS A 325 10.43 5.74 -9.69
N VAL A 326 9.15 5.87 -9.36
CA VAL A 326 8.25 6.81 -10.05
C VAL A 326 8.39 8.20 -9.45
N GLY A 327 8.55 8.30 -8.13
CA GLY A 327 8.53 9.57 -7.43
C GLY A 327 7.10 10.09 -7.27
N VAL A 328 6.20 9.26 -6.72
CA VAL A 328 4.77 9.58 -6.56
C VAL A 328 4.54 10.89 -5.82
N PHE A 329 5.23 11.16 -4.71
CA PHE A 329 5.05 12.41 -3.98
C PHE A 329 5.52 13.63 -4.76
N MET A 330 6.64 13.53 -5.46
CA MET A 330 7.12 14.56 -6.38
C MET A 330 6.08 14.83 -7.48
N ALA A 331 5.51 13.79 -8.10
CA ALA A 331 4.46 13.92 -9.11
C ALA A 331 3.19 14.58 -8.54
N ALA A 332 2.82 14.22 -7.31
CA ALA A 332 1.70 14.83 -6.60
C ALA A 332 1.95 16.33 -6.32
N CYS A 333 3.19 16.72 -6.00
CA CYS A 333 3.57 18.13 -5.85
C CYS A 333 3.44 18.89 -7.18
N VAL A 334 3.79 18.28 -8.31
CA VAL A 334 3.57 18.88 -9.65
C VAL A 334 2.08 19.12 -9.90
N LEU A 335 1.20 18.17 -9.53
CA LEU A 335 -0.24 18.37 -9.63
C LEU A 335 -0.73 19.48 -8.70
N TYR A 336 -0.19 19.57 -7.49
CA TYR A 336 -0.50 20.66 -6.55
C TYR A 336 -0.17 22.02 -7.18
N GLU A 337 1.03 22.19 -7.73
CA GLU A 337 1.44 23.43 -8.40
C GLU A 337 0.51 23.79 -9.57
N ARG A 338 0.08 22.79 -10.36
CA ARG A 338 -0.89 22.99 -11.45
C ARG A 338 -2.26 23.47 -10.97
N ARG A 339 -2.71 22.98 -9.81
CA ARG A 339 -3.96 23.44 -9.17
C ARG A 339 -3.81 24.86 -8.62
N GLN A 340 -2.66 25.22 -8.07
CA GLN A 340 -2.40 26.59 -7.55
C GLN A 340 -2.41 27.67 -8.64
N ILE A 341 -1.90 27.35 -9.84
CA ILE A 341 -1.94 28.28 -10.99
C ILE A 341 -3.38 28.63 -11.39
N SER A 342 -4.35 27.78 -11.03
CA SER A 342 -5.76 27.94 -11.39
C SER A 342 -6.61 28.51 -10.25
N SER A 343 -5.99 29.17 -9.27
CA SER A 343 -6.64 29.79 -8.09
C SER A 343 -7.58 30.96 -8.38
N ASP A 344 -7.88 31.22 -9.65
CA ASP A 344 -9.04 32.02 -10.06
C ASP A 344 -10.35 31.31 -9.63
N ILE A 345 -11.45 32.06 -9.52
CA ILE A 345 -12.74 31.60 -8.95
C ILE A 345 -13.28 30.32 -9.61
N GLU A 346 -12.87 29.98 -10.84
CA GLU A 346 -13.14 28.71 -11.51
C GLU A 346 -11.92 28.23 -12.34
N GLU A 347 -11.52 26.96 -12.17
CA GLU A 347 -10.43 26.37 -12.96
C GLU A 347 -10.81 26.25 -14.44
N PRO A 348 -10.01 26.79 -15.39
CA PRO A 348 -10.34 26.75 -16.81
C PRO A 348 -10.53 25.34 -17.35
N LEU A 349 -11.64 25.13 -18.07
CA LEU A 349 -11.90 23.87 -18.76
C LEU A 349 -11.08 23.74 -20.05
N ARG A 350 -10.69 22.51 -20.36
CA ARG A 350 -9.96 22.13 -21.57
C ARG A 350 -10.65 20.96 -22.25
N MET A 351 -10.67 20.99 -23.59
CA MET A 351 -11.22 19.92 -24.40
C MET A 351 -10.24 18.75 -24.49
N CYS A 352 -10.64 17.57 -24.01
CA CYS A 352 -9.93 16.32 -24.25
C CYS A 352 -10.14 15.88 -25.70
N LEU A 353 -9.16 15.18 -26.29
CA LEU A 353 -9.27 14.57 -27.63
C LEU A 353 -10.54 13.69 -27.79
N SER A 354 -11.01 13.06 -26.71
CA SER A 354 -12.25 12.27 -26.68
C SER A 354 -13.53 13.12 -26.60
N LYS A 355 -13.45 14.43 -26.89
CA LYS A 355 -14.58 15.37 -27.00
C LYS A 355 -15.40 15.55 -25.72
N HIS A 356 -14.72 15.72 -24.59
CA HIS A 356 -15.32 16.15 -23.34
C HIS A 356 -14.46 17.21 -22.67
N GLU A 357 -15.06 18.01 -21.79
CA GLU A 357 -14.36 19.03 -21.02
C GLU A 357 -13.84 18.46 -19.70
N VAL A 358 -12.63 18.85 -19.33
CA VAL A 358 -12.01 18.54 -18.03
C VAL A 358 -11.29 19.78 -17.50
N PRO A 359 -11.07 19.87 -16.17
CA PRO A 359 -10.22 20.91 -15.61
C PRO A 359 -8.81 20.86 -16.19
N ARG A 360 -8.15 22.03 -16.29
CA ARG A 360 -6.79 22.16 -16.82
C ARG A 360 -5.78 21.25 -16.11
N SER A 361 -5.87 21.08 -14.80
CA SER A 361 -5.00 20.22 -13.99
C SER A 361 -5.13 18.73 -14.34
N ALA A 362 -6.25 18.33 -14.94
CA ALA A 362 -6.54 16.95 -15.32
C ALA A 362 -6.11 16.60 -16.76
N ILE A 363 -5.58 17.55 -17.55
CA ILE A 363 -5.19 17.35 -18.95
C ILE A 363 -3.67 17.41 -19.14
N ILE A 364 -3.15 16.51 -19.97
CA ILE A 364 -1.77 16.57 -20.48
C ILE A 364 -1.80 16.86 -21.97
N TYR A 365 -1.12 17.94 -22.37
CA TYR A 365 -1.04 18.36 -23.76
C TYR A 365 0.32 18.00 -24.36
N CYS A 366 0.31 17.35 -25.52
CA CYS A 366 1.51 17.14 -26.32
C CYS A 366 1.52 18.11 -27.51
N SER A 367 2.44 19.07 -27.50
CA SER A 367 2.56 20.05 -28.58
C SER A 367 3.00 19.45 -29.91
N LEU A 368 3.79 18.37 -29.90
CA LEU A 368 4.20 17.65 -31.11
C LEU A 368 3.08 16.81 -31.74
N CYS A 369 2.11 16.36 -30.93
CA CYS A 369 0.91 15.68 -31.43
C CYS A 369 -0.24 16.65 -31.70
N HIS A 370 -0.15 17.90 -31.24
CA HIS A 370 -1.23 18.89 -31.24
C HIS A 370 -2.52 18.42 -30.54
N MET A 371 -2.41 17.56 -29.52
CA MET A 371 -3.57 16.98 -28.84
C MET A 371 -3.38 16.96 -27.32
N GLY A 372 -4.47 17.20 -26.59
CA GLY A 372 -4.58 17.01 -25.14
C GLY A 372 -5.40 15.78 -24.78
N ARG A 373 -4.98 15.02 -23.77
CA ARG A 373 -5.75 13.92 -23.18
C ARG A 373 -5.88 14.11 -21.68
N CYS A 374 -7.07 13.85 -21.14
CA CYS A 374 -7.25 13.79 -19.70
C CYS A 374 -6.53 12.59 -19.10
N MET A 375 -6.26 12.60 -17.80
CA MET A 375 -5.53 11.52 -17.12
C MET A 375 -6.15 10.13 -17.33
N THR A 376 -7.48 10.03 -17.35
CA THR A 376 -8.20 8.78 -17.67
C THR A 376 -7.83 8.26 -19.06
N HIS A 377 -7.82 9.14 -20.07
CA HIS A 377 -7.47 8.78 -21.45
C HIS A 377 -5.97 8.62 -21.69
N VAL A 378 -5.13 9.19 -20.83
CA VAL A 378 -3.69 8.89 -20.79
C VAL A 378 -3.47 7.46 -20.32
N LEU A 379 -4.17 7.03 -19.25
CA LEU A 379 -4.12 5.65 -18.78
C LEU A 379 -4.68 4.67 -19.83
N GLU A 380 -5.86 4.93 -20.38
CA GLU A 380 -6.51 4.02 -21.34
C GLU A 380 -5.85 4.01 -22.72
N GLY A 381 -5.36 5.17 -23.16
CA GLY A 381 -4.75 5.32 -24.48
C GLY A 381 -3.30 4.86 -24.53
N TYR A 382 -2.53 5.17 -23.47
CA TYR A 382 -1.07 4.99 -23.44
C TYR A 382 -0.60 3.99 -22.38
N HIS A 383 -1.47 3.48 -21.50
CA HIS A 383 -1.09 2.70 -20.32
C HIS A 383 -0.09 3.43 -19.42
N THR A 384 -0.32 4.73 -19.24
CA THR A 384 0.51 5.60 -18.42
C THR A 384 -0.29 6.08 -17.22
N HIS A 385 0.23 5.83 -16.02
CA HIS A 385 -0.32 6.37 -14.78
C HIS A 385 -0.10 7.90 -14.69
N SER A 386 -0.94 8.62 -13.93
CA SER A 386 -0.85 10.08 -13.81
C SER A 386 0.50 10.55 -13.26
N ALA A 387 1.10 9.80 -12.34
CA ALA A 387 2.39 10.16 -11.75
C ALA A 387 3.52 10.33 -12.79
N PRO A 388 3.91 9.32 -13.60
CA PRO A 388 4.90 9.52 -14.64
C PRO A 388 4.43 10.51 -15.73
N ALA A 389 3.14 10.57 -16.03
CA ALA A 389 2.62 11.56 -16.98
C ALA A 389 2.88 13.00 -16.53
N LEU A 390 2.62 13.31 -15.26
CA LEU A 390 2.86 14.64 -14.68
C LEU A 390 4.35 14.99 -14.74
N LEU A 391 5.22 14.11 -14.26
CA LEU A 391 6.67 14.35 -14.19
C LEU A 391 7.31 14.56 -15.57
N MET A 392 6.83 13.85 -16.59
CA MET A 392 7.42 13.92 -17.93
C MET A 392 6.82 15.02 -18.79
N SER A 393 5.66 15.56 -18.40
CA SER A 393 4.90 16.50 -19.23
C SER A 393 5.45 17.92 -19.31
N ASP A 394 6.42 18.28 -18.47
CA ASP A 394 7.03 19.61 -18.51
C ASP A 394 8.02 19.76 -19.68
N ASP A 395 8.66 18.66 -20.13
CA ASP A 395 9.48 18.64 -21.35
C ASP A 395 8.70 18.03 -22.53
N ILE A 396 8.50 18.84 -23.57
CA ILE A 396 7.78 18.48 -24.79
C ILE A 396 8.33 17.22 -25.47
N LYS A 397 9.66 17.11 -25.61
CA LYS A 397 10.31 15.98 -26.29
C LYS A 397 10.25 14.74 -25.43
N THR A 398 10.48 14.89 -24.13
CA THR A 398 10.42 13.78 -23.16
C THR A 398 9.02 13.18 -23.13
N TRP A 399 7.99 14.00 -22.95
CA TRP A 399 6.60 13.54 -22.96
C TRP A 399 6.24 12.85 -24.27
N HIS A 400 6.54 13.50 -25.42
CA HIS A 400 6.22 12.94 -26.73
C HIS A 400 6.86 11.57 -26.97
N SER A 401 8.15 11.43 -26.64
CA SER A 401 8.87 10.17 -26.75
C SER A 401 8.25 9.11 -25.84
N TYR A 402 8.00 9.47 -24.58
CA TYR A 402 7.48 8.55 -23.58
C TYR A 402 6.10 8.02 -23.97
N HIS A 403 5.11 8.89 -24.15
CA HIS A 403 3.73 8.46 -24.38
C HIS A 403 3.55 7.72 -25.73
N LYS A 404 4.46 7.92 -26.69
CA LYS A 404 4.47 7.19 -27.96
C LYS A 404 4.91 5.73 -27.78
N GLY A 405 5.83 5.47 -26.84
CA GLY A 405 6.35 4.14 -26.53
C GLY A 405 5.58 3.41 -25.41
N SER A 406 4.92 4.11 -24.49
CA SER A 406 4.35 3.53 -23.27
C SER A 406 3.41 2.36 -23.51
N LYS A 407 2.54 2.43 -24.54
CA LYS A 407 1.60 1.34 -24.85
C LYS A 407 2.31 0.05 -25.27
N ALA A 408 3.39 0.16 -26.04
CA ALA A 408 4.20 -1.00 -26.44
C ALA A 408 4.96 -1.55 -25.23
N ALA A 409 5.62 -0.68 -24.47
CA ALA A 409 6.34 -1.05 -23.26
C ALA A 409 5.44 -1.76 -22.23
N PHE A 410 4.20 -1.29 -22.03
CA PHE A 410 3.23 -1.94 -21.15
C PHE A 410 2.83 -3.33 -21.65
N ARG A 411 2.60 -3.47 -22.97
CA ARG A 411 2.26 -4.77 -23.57
C ARG A 411 3.40 -5.77 -23.42
N GLU A 412 4.64 -5.34 -23.68
CA GLU A 412 5.84 -6.18 -23.56
C GLU A 412 6.12 -6.55 -22.10
N GLY A 413 5.88 -5.62 -21.17
CA GLY A 413 6.06 -5.84 -19.74
C GLY A 413 4.92 -6.58 -19.05
N TYR A 414 3.76 -6.77 -19.70
CA TYR A 414 2.56 -7.33 -19.06
C TYR A 414 2.79 -8.73 -18.48
N ALA A 415 3.46 -9.62 -19.23
CA ALA A 415 3.78 -10.97 -18.75
C ALA A 415 4.70 -10.94 -17.52
N ARG A 416 5.63 -9.97 -17.46
CA ARG A 416 6.48 -9.75 -16.29
C ARG A 416 5.67 -9.29 -15.09
N ILE A 417 4.73 -8.36 -15.27
CA ILE A 417 3.82 -7.95 -14.19
C ILE A 417 3.06 -9.15 -13.62
N GLN A 418 2.55 -10.04 -14.48
CA GLN A 418 1.85 -11.25 -14.03
C GLN A 418 2.79 -12.18 -13.24
N HIS A 419 4.02 -12.37 -13.73
CA HIS A 419 5.01 -13.16 -13.02
C HIS A 419 5.37 -12.57 -11.65
N ASP A 420 5.58 -11.25 -11.58
CA ASP A 420 5.89 -10.54 -10.33
C ASP A 420 4.71 -10.66 -9.36
N GLU A 421 3.47 -10.53 -9.85
CA GLU A 421 2.25 -10.77 -9.07
C GLU A 421 2.15 -12.18 -8.51
N GLU A 422 2.53 -13.21 -9.28
CA GLU A 422 2.46 -14.61 -8.84
C GLU A 422 3.55 -14.96 -7.82
N THR A 423 4.75 -14.41 -8.01
CA THR A 423 5.94 -14.74 -7.21
C THR A 423 6.14 -13.84 -6.00
N GLY A 424 5.52 -12.65 -6.01
CA GLY A 424 5.78 -11.60 -5.03
C GLY A 424 7.10 -10.88 -5.25
N ALA A 425 7.62 -10.87 -6.49
CA ALA A 425 8.87 -10.22 -6.84
C ALA A 425 8.69 -8.70 -6.99
N ARG A 426 9.76 -7.94 -6.78
CA ARG A 426 9.77 -6.49 -6.95
C ARG A 426 9.38 -6.12 -8.39
N PRO A 427 8.28 -5.38 -8.61
CA PRO A 427 7.83 -5.06 -9.95
C PRO A 427 8.56 -3.82 -10.51
N ASP A 428 8.38 -3.60 -11.82
CA ASP A 428 8.56 -2.27 -12.41
C ASP A 428 7.44 -1.34 -11.92
N PHE A 429 7.78 -0.31 -11.15
CA PHE A 429 6.76 0.54 -10.51
C PHE A 429 5.94 1.36 -11.53
N HIS A 430 6.53 1.78 -12.65
CA HIS A 430 5.79 2.52 -13.67
C HIS A 430 4.70 1.65 -14.28
N LEU A 431 5.05 0.41 -14.63
CA LEU A 431 4.10 -0.55 -15.18
C LEU A 431 3.08 -1.00 -14.14
N LYS A 432 3.51 -1.23 -12.90
CA LYS A 432 2.65 -1.67 -11.79
C LYS A 432 1.56 -0.64 -11.48
N LEU A 433 1.90 0.66 -11.38
CA LEU A 433 0.89 1.70 -11.14
C LEU A 433 -0.16 1.75 -12.27
N ALA A 434 0.28 1.69 -13.52
CA ALA A 434 -0.65 1.67 -14.66
C ALA A 434 -1.53 0.41 -14.67
N TYR A 435 -0.97 -0.75 -14.33
CA TYR A 435 -1.69 -2.01 -14.22
C TYR A 435 -2.79 -1.96 -13.16
N VAL A 436 -2.44 -1.54 -11.93
CA VAL A 436 -3.38 -1.51 -10.80
C VAL A 436 -4.47 -0.46 -11.04
N ALA A 437 -4.13 0.75 -11.50
CA ALA A 437 -5.11 1.78 -11.83
C ALA A 437 -6.07 1.35 -12.96
N SER A 438 -5.58 0.57 -13.94
CA SER A 438 -6.42 0.06 -15.03
C SER A 438 -7.39 -1.02 -14.57
N LYS A 439 -6.92 -1.92 -13.68
CA LYS A 439 -7.64 -3.12 -13.23
C LYS A 439 -8.62 -2.83 -12.08
N PHE A 440 -8.18 -2.09 -11.06
CA PHE A 440 -8.95 -1.83 -9.84
C PHE A 440 -9.57 -0.42 -9.90
N ARG A 441 -10.75 -0.34 -10.51
CA ARG A 441 -11.47 0.94 -10.68
C ARG A 441 -12.60 1.15 -9.67
N THR A 442 -13.10 0.09 -9.06
CA THR A 442 -14.17 0.17 -8.05
C THR A 442 -13.56 0.42 -6.68
N CYS A 443 -14.04 1.46 -5.98
CA CYS A 443 -13.50 1.87 -4.69
C CYS A 443 -14.60 2.21 -3.68
N LYS A 444 -14.33 1.96 -2.39
CA LYS A 444 -15.19 2.36 -1.27
C LYS A 444 -14.47 3.38 -0.38
N SER A 445 -14.57 4.66 -0.72
CA SER A 445 -13.91 5.73 0.05
C SER A 445 -14.23 5.64 1.54
N VAL A 446 -13.23 5.83 2.39
CA VAL A 446 -13.34 5.79 3.85
C VAL A 446 -14.17 6.97 4.36
N ASN A 447 -13.96 8.16 3.79
CA ASN A 447 -14.70 9.37 4.13
C ASN A 447 -15.30 10.03 2.86
N PRO A 448 -16.36 9.43 2.28
CA PRO A 448 -16.94 9.89 1.01
C PRO A 448 -17.64 11.25 1.12
N ASN A 449 -17.92 11.73 2.33
CA ASN A 449 -18.55 13.03 2.57
C ASN A 449 -17.54 14.17 2.60
N ALA A 450 -16.28 13.90 2.95
CA ALA A 450 -15.22 14.91 3.01
C ALA A 450 -14.26 14.86 1.81
N THR A 451 -14.34 13.80 0.99
CA THR A 451 -13.39 13.54 -0.10
C THR A 451 -14.07 13.33 -1.44
N THR A 452 -13.34 13.63 -2.52
CA THR A 452 -13.80 13.53 -3.90
C THR A 452 -13.03 12.43 -4.64
N PRO A 453 -13.71 11.65 -5.52
CA PRO A 453 -13.07 10.62 -6.33
C PRO A 453 -12.12 11.20 -7.37
N GLY A 454 -11.11 10.42 -7.75
CA GLY A 454 -10.11 10.76 -8.73
C GLY A 454 -10.46 10.34 -10.15
N TRP A 455 -9.50 10.47 -11.08
CA TRP A 455 -9.71 10.26 -12.51
C TRP A 455 -9.98 8.80 -12.91
N TYR A 456 -9.59 7.84 -12.06
CA TYR A 456 -9.66 6.40 -12.36
C TYR A 456 -10.81 5.68 -11.64
N ASP A 457 -11.49 6.39 -10.74
CA ASP A 457 -12.47 5.80 -9.83
C ASP A 457 -13.84 5.68 -10.50
N LYS A 458 -14.42 4.48 -10.43
CA LYS A 458 -15.83 4.23 -10.69
C LYS A 458 -16.53 4.20 -9.34
N ARG A 459 -17.49 5.11 -9.13
CA ARG A 459 -18.34 5.04 -7.95
C ARG A 459 -19.11 3.73 -7.99
N THR A 460 -18.89 2.86 -7.01
CA THR A 460 -19.95 1.94 -6.61
C THR A 460 -21.06 2.83 -6.05
N GLU A 461 -22.20 2.89 -6.76
CA GLU A 461 -23.43 3.30 -6.09
C GLU A 461 -23.51 2.44 -4.83
N LEU A 462 -23.59 3.09 -3.68
CA LEU A 462 -23.88 2.42 -2.42
C LEU A 462 -25.22 1.72 -2.63
N ILE A 463 -25.18 0.45 -3.06
CA ILE A 463 -26.25 -0.47 -2.69
C ILE A 463 -26.12 -0.48 -1.18
N SER A 464 -27.00 0.28 -0.53
CA SER A 464 -27.23 0.20 0.90
C SER A 464 -27.72 -1.22 1.17
N ALA A 465 -26.80 -2.17 1.22
CA ALA A 465 -27.02 -3.38 1.97
C ALA A 465 -27.11 -2.90 3.41
N SER A 466 -28.34 -2.59 3.85
CA SER A 466 -28.66 -2.55 5.25
C SER A 466 -28.28 -3.93 5.78
N VAL A 467 -27.05 -4.07 6.28
CA VAL A 467 -26.78 -5.07 7.29
C VAL A 467 -27.57 -4.55 8.48
N ARG A 468 -28.85 -4.94 8.55
CA ARG A 468 -29.55 -5.01 9.81
C ARG A 468 -28.74 -6.02 10.60
N GLY A 469 -27.78 -5.53 11.38
CA GLY A 469 -27.31 -6.26 12.53
C GLY A 469 -28.56 -6.59 13.32
N CYS A 470 -28.92 -7.87 13.37
CA CYS A 470 -29.77 -8.37 14.43
C CYS A 470 -28.99 -8.18 15.73
N ILE A 471 -29.02 -6.96 16.26
CA ILE A 471 -28.83 -6.72 17.67
C ILE A 471 -30.10 -7.26 18.32
N ILE A 472 -30.04 -8.52 18.76
CA ILE A 472 -31.03 -9.07 19.68
C ILE A 472 -30.80 -8.32 21.00
N PRO A 473 -31.76 -7.54 21.52
CA PRO A 473 -31.65 -6.97 22.84
C PRO A 473 -31.66 -8.14 23.83
N ILE A 474 -30.59 -8.27 24.63
CA ILE A 474 -30.61 -9.11 25.82
C ILE A 474 -31.48 -8.35 26.82
N GLU A 475 -32.77 -8.71 26.89
CA GLU A 475 -33.60 -8.37 28.04
C GLU A 475 -33.01 -9.07 29.26
N ARG A 476 -32.52 -8.26 30.21
CA ARG A 476 -32.24 -8.75 31.57
C ARG A 476 -33.59 -8.99 32.23
N GLY A 477 -33.97 -10.25 32.36
CA GLY A 477 -35.03 -10.66 33.26
C GLY A 477 -34.52 -10.62 34.70
N ASP A 478 -35.24 -9.87 35.54
CA ASP A 478 -35.34 -10.12 36.98
C ASP A 478 -36.37 -11.22 37.24
#